data_AF-A0A165NL42-F1
#
_entry.id   AF-A0A165NL42-F1
#
_cell.length_a   1.000
_cell.length_b   1.000
_cell.length_c   1.000
_cell.angle_alpha   90.00
_cell.angle_beta   90.00
_cell.angle_gamma   90.00
#
_symmetry.space_group_name_H-M   'P 1'
#
loop_
_entity.id
_entity.type
_entity.pdbx_description
1 polymer ?
#
loop_
_entity_poly.entity_id
_entity_poly.type
_entity_poly.pdbx_seq_one_letter_code
_entity_poly.pdbx_strand_id
1 'polypeptide(L)'
;MNSLLVRRCLATVARTGKPKPPQNTPRSRIPAVVPKVPPPREGITTPTEFLKAIGRKEDTKFSVDDEVSWDAFFAYDGQDLKAAGVPTRDRRYILWAMQRFRLGEEPDQFKHELKKKKVRGLGPGVQNGKLLRSRRHKLPKKAQLRLTMHGPIMPPNQVAKLAKLQAEEERKRAAARQ
;
A
#
# COMPACT_ATOMS: atom_id res chain seq x y z
N MET A 1 9.34 -54.77 77.37
CA MET A 1 10.13 -55.24 76.20
C MET A 1 9.41 -54.72 74.95
N ASN A 2 9.73 -53.51 74.48
CA ASN A 2 10.74 -53.21 73.45
C ASN A 2 10.69 -54.13 72.22
N SER A 3 10.17 -53.60 71.10
CA SER A 3 10.93 -53.23 69.89
C SER A 3 10.03 -53.44 68.65
N LEU A 4 9.61 -52.36 67.98
CA LEU A 4 10.25 -51.79 66.77
C LEU A 4 10.08 -52.63 65.50
N LEU A 5 9.24 -52.15 64.57
CA LEU A 5 9.48 -52.05 63.12
C LEU A 5 8.24 -51.35 62.52
N VAL A 6 8.21 -50.06 62.16
CA VAL A 6 8.98 -49.27 61.18
C VAL A 6 8.77 -49.73 59.73
N ARG A 7 8.23 -48.80 58.92
CA ARG A 7 8.25 -48.67 57.44
C ARG A 7 7.26 -49.58 56.68
N ARG A 8 6.47 -49.12 55.70
CA ARG A 8 6.79 -48.19 54.60
C ARG A 8 5.48 -47.71 53.94
N CYS A 9 5.21 -46.41 53.92
CA CYS A 9 4.24 -45.82 52.98
C CYS A 9 4.89 -45.77 51.59
N LEU A 10 4.42 -46.60 50.67
CA LEU A 10 4.69 -46.44 49.24
C LEU A 10 3.63 -45.51 48.65
N ALA A 11 3.96 -44.22 48.53
CA ALA A 11 3.21 -43.29 47.71
C ALA A 11 3.52 -43.55 46.23
N THR A 12 2.63 -44.27 45.54
CA THR A 12 2.63 -44.39 44.08
C THR A 12 1.99 -43.15 43.48
N VAL A 13 2.82 -42.18 43.08
CA VAL A 13 2.39 -41.03 42.26
C VAL A 13 2.07 -41.54 40.85
N ALA A 14 0.79 -41.71 40.55
CA ALA A 14 0.32 -41.95 39.19
C ALA A 14 0.60 -40.71 38.33
N ARG A 15 1.57 -40.81 37.41
CA ARG A 15 1.78 -39.81 36.35
C ARG A 15 0.59 -39.86 35.41
N THR A 16 -0.27 -38.84 35.44
CA THR A 16 -1.28 -38.61 34.41
C THR A 16 -0.58 -38.17 33.11
N GLY A 17 -0.18 -39.13 32.28
CA GLY A 17 0.27 -38.85 30.92
C GLY A 17 -0.91 -38.32 30.11
N LYS A 18 -0.80 -37.09 29.59
CA LYS A 18 -1.80 -36.56 28.63
C LYS A 18 -1.85 -37.50 27.42
N PRO A 19 -3.02 -37.96 26.96
CA PRO A 19 -3.11 -38.81 25.79
C PRO A 19 -2.60 -38.06 24.55
N LYS A 20 -1.76 -38.72 23.75
CA LYS A 20 -1.27 -38.21 22.47
C LYS A 20 -2.48 -37.96 21.56
N PRO A 21 -2.62 -36.78 20.93
CA PRO A 21 -3.74 -36.53 20.02
C PRO A 21 -3.70 -37.56 18.87
N PRO A 22 -4.87 -38.02 18.40
CA PRO A 22 -4.93 -38.99 17.31
C PRO A 22 -4.24 -38.39 16.08
N GLN A 23 -3.21 -39.08 15.60
CA GLN A 23 -2.50 -38.70 14.39
C GLN A 23 -3.26 -39.27 13.18
N ASN A 24 -3.61 -38.38 12.24
CA ASN A 24 -4.08 -38.69 10.89
C ASN A 24 -5.49 -39.29 10.78
N THR A 25 -6.51 -38.48 11.05
CA THR A 25 -7.78 -38.67 10.33
C THR A 25 -7.62 -38.06 8.93
N PRO A 26 -7.95 -38.80 7.84
CA PRO A 26 -7.94 -38.23 6.51
C PRO A 26 -8.99 -37.13 6.48
N ARG A 27 -8.54 -35.87 6.41
CA ARG A 27 -9.42 -34.72 6.25
C ARG A 27 -10.08 -34.89 4.88
N SER A 28 -11.34 -35.31 4.86
CA SER A 28 -12.09 -35.48 3.61
C SER A 28 -12.01 -34.16 2.85
N ARG A 29 -11.44 -34.22 1.65
CA ARG A 29 -11.35 -33.07 0.76
C ARG A 29 -12.78 -32.82 0.29
N ILE A 30 -13.48 -31.87 0.92
CA ILE A 30 -14.79 -31.43 0.46
C ILE A 30 -14.63 -31.07 -1.02
N PRO A 31 -15.46 -31.63 -1.92
CA PRO A 31 -15.35 -31.31 -3.33
C PRO A 31 -15.49 -29.80 -3.50
N ALA A 32 -14.58 -29.20 -4.29
CA ALA A 32 -14.60 -27.78 -4.53
C ALA A 32 -15.93 -27.41 -5.20
N VAL A 33 -16.79 -26.71 -4.47
CA VAL A 33 -18.01 -26.14 -5.03
C VAL A 33 -17.55 -25.09 -6.04
N VAL A 34 -17.77 -25.34 -7.33
CA VAL A 34 -17.47 -24.37 -8.39
C VAL A 34 -18.34 -23.14 -8.09
N PRO A 35 -17.72 -21.97 -7.85
CA PRO A 35 -18.50 -20.81 -7.50
C PRO A 35 -19.33 -20.36 -8.70
N LYS A 36 -20.64 -20.15 -8.49
CA LYS A 36 -21.53 -19.61 -9.52
C LYS A 36 -21.04 -18.21 -9.92
N VAL A 37 -20.90 -17.98 -11.22
CA VAL A 37 -20.59 -16.66 -11.75
C VAL A 37 -21.84 -15.77 -11.59
N PRO A 38 -21.73 -14.59 -10.98
CA PRO A 38 -22.86 -13.69 -10.82
C PRO A 38 -23.18 -12.99 -12.14
N PRO A 39 -24.46 -12.79 -12.49
CA PRO A 39 -24.82 -12.01 -13.65
C PRO A 39 -24.36 -10.55 -13.50
N PRO A 40 -24.00 -9.86 -14.59
CA PRO A 40 -23.74 -8.43 -14.58
C PRO A 40 -24.95 -7.66 -14.00
N ARG A 41 -24.69 -6.62 -13.21
CA ARG A 41 -25.75 -5.83 -12.54
C ARG A 41 -25.74 -4.40 -13.04
N GLU A 42 -26.82 -3.68 -12.76
CA GLU A 42 -26.98 -2.28 -13.17
C GLU A 42 -25.80 -1.43 -12.65
N GLY A 43 -25.02 -0.89 -13.58
CA GLY A 43 -23.84 -0.03 -13.29
C GLY A 43 -22.49 -0.75 -13.17
N ILE A 44 -22.43 -2.08 -13.19
CA ILE A 44 -21.17 -2.84 -13.15
C ILE A 44 -21.26 -4.00 -14.14
N THR A 45 -20.77 -3.73 -15.34
CA THR A 45 -20.79 -4.68 -16.45
C THR A 45 -19.39 -5.13 -16.85
N THR A 46 -18.40 -4.26 -16.63
CA THR A 46 -17.01 -4.56 -16.97
C THR A 46 -16.18 -4.89 -15.72
N PRO A 47 -15.19 -5.79 -15.81
CA PRO A 47 -14.26 -6.07 -14.72
C PRO A 47 -13.58 -4.80 -14.18
N THR A 48 -13.27 -3.87 -15.08
CA THR A 48 -12.66 -2.58 -14.75
C THR A 48 -13.60 -1.68 -13.96
N GLU A 49 -14.90 -1.64 -14.28
CA GLU A 49 -15.91 -0.95 -13.45
C GLU A 49 -16.01 -1.57 -12.06
N PHE A 50 -15.97 -2.91 -11.98
CA PHE A 50 -16.03 -3.61 -10.70
C PHE A 50 -14.84 -3.23 -9.80
N LEU A 51 -13.62 -3.27 -10.34
CA LEU A 51 -12.41 -2.90 -9.60
C LEU A 51 -12.44 -1.43 -9.14
N LYS A 52 -13.02 -0.53 -9.95
CA LYS A 52 -13.20 0.89 -9.61
C LYS A 52 -14.19 1.05 -8.46
N ALA A 53 -15.30 0.31 -8.53
CA ALA A 53 -16.37 0.35 -7.54
C ALA A 53 -15.89 -0.09 -6.15
N ILE A 54 -15.19 -1.23 -6.05
CA ILE A 54 -14.67 -1.77 -4.77
C ILE A 54 -13.62 -0.88 -4.11
N GLY A 55 -13.02 0.05 -4.85
CA GLY A 55 -12.10 1.07 -4.35
C GLY A 55 -10.68 0.56 -4.09
N ARG A 56 -10.00 1.17 -3.09
CA ARG A 56 -8.60 0.88 -2.71
C ARG A 56 -7.54 0.97 -3.82
N LYS A 57 -7.90 1.59 -4.95
CA LYS A 57 -7.07 1.71 -6.15
C LYS A 57 -6.62 0.35 -6.68
N GLU A 58 -7.52 -0.63 -6.67
CA GLU A 58 -7.18 -1.96 -7.20
C GLU A 58 -7.04 -1.96 -8.74
N ASP A 59 -7.71 -1.03 -9.45
CA ASP A 59 -7.54 -0.80 -10.91
C ASP A 59 -6.08 -0.57 -11.33
N THR A 60 -5.33 0.13 -10.49
CA THR A 60 -3.93 0.47 -10.78
C THR A 60 -2.99 -0.70 -10.51
N LYS A 61 -3.39 -1.65 -9.68
CA LYS A 61 -2.54 -2.76 -9.25
C LYS A 61 -2.82 -4.05 -10.00
N PHE A 62 -4.06 -4.22 -10.42
CA PHE A 62 -4.49 -5.31 -11.28
C PHE A 62 -5.01 -4.70 -12.57
N SER A 63 -4.12 -4.51 -13.53
CA SER A 63 -4.48 -4.08 -14.87
C SER A 63 -5.04 -5.29 -15.60
N VAL A 64 -6.36 -5.35 -15.65
CA VAL A 64 -7.10 -6.28 -16.51
C VAL A 64 -7.31 -5.55 -17.81
N ASP A 65 -6.96 -6.17 -18.94
CA ASP A 65 -7.34 -5.63 -20.23
C ASP A 65 -8.87 -5.59 -20.31
N ASP A 66 -9.45 -4.49 -20.80
CA ASP A 66 -10.91 -4.31 -20.85
C ASP A 66 -11.62 -5.39 -21.71
N GLU A 67 -10.85 -6.20 -22.45
CA GLU A 67 -11.29 -7.32 -23.27
C GLU A 67 -11.51 -8.63 -22.50
N VAL A 68 -11.15 -8.72 -21.21
CA VAL A 68 -11.37 -9.93 -20.42
C VAL A 68 -12.86 -10.13 -20.17
N SER A 69 -13.39 -11.28 -20.61
CA SER A 69 -14.77 -11.68 -20.37
C SER A 69 -15.10 -11.68 -18.86
N TRP A 70 -16.29 -11.20 -18.52
CA TRP A 70 -16.81 -11.15 -17.15
C TRP A 70 -16.69 -12.51 -16.43
N ASP A 71 -17.00 -13.59 -17.15
CA ASP A 71 -16.92 -14.95 -16.62
C ASP A 71 -15.49 -15.37 -16.30
N ALA A 72 -14.54 -15.02 -17.18
CA ALA A 72 -13.12 -15.29 -16.99
C ALA A 72 -12.56 -14.51 -15.80
N PHE A 73 -12.99 -13.26 -15.63
CA PHE A 73 -12.63 -12.46 -14.46
C PHE A 73 -13.11 -13.12 -13.16
N PHE A 74 -14.36 -13.61 -13.12
CA PHE A 74 -14.89 -14.30 -11.94
C PHE A 74 -14.33 -15.71 -11.73
N ALA A 75 -13.60 -16.26 -12.70
CA ALA A 75 -12.91 -17.54 -12.57
C ALA A 75 -11.50 -17.41 -11.97
N TYR A 76 -10.94 -16.19 -11.85
CA TYR A 76 -9.59 -16.00 -11.32
C TYR A 76 -9.42 -16.51 -9.90
N ASP A 77 -8.35 -17.27 -9.69
CA ASP A 77 -7.92 -17.74 -8.38
C ASP A 77 -6.81 -16.88 -7.78
N GLY A 78 -6.54 -17.11 -6.49
CA GLY A 78 -5.45 -16.43 -5.79
C GLY A 78 -4.05 -16.73 -6.34
N GLN A 79 -3.88 -17.83 -7.08
CA GLN A 79 -2.63 -18.17 -7.78
C GLN A 79 -2.48 -17.35 -9.06
N ASP A 80 -3.56 -17.18 -9.82
CA ASP A 80 -3.54 -16.39 -11.06
C ASP A 80 -3.25 -14.91 -10.73
N LEU A 81 -3.91 -14.38 -9.71
CA LEU A 81 -3.63 -13.02 -9.21
C LEU A 81 -2.20 -12.89 -8.67
N LYS A 82 -1.59 -13.98 -8.17
CA LYS A 82 -0.18 -13.98 -7.74
C LYS A 82 0.76 -13.98 -8.94
N ALA A 83 0.44 -14.75 -9.99
CA ALA A 83 1.17 -14.75 -11.25
C ALA A 83 1.13 -13.37 -11.93
N ALA A 84 -0.01 -12.67 -11.83
CA ALA A 84 -0.19 -11.29 -12.27
C ALA A 84 0.53 -10.24 -11.39
N GLY A 85 1.27 -10.65 -10.35
CA GLY A 85 2.08 -9.74 -9.52
C GLY A 85 1.31 -8.90 -8.49
N VAL A 86 0.00 -9.13 -8.31
CA VAL A 86 -0.82 -8.41 -7.33
C VAL A 86 -0.33 -8.76 -5.91
N PRO A 87 -0.14 -7.81 -4.98
CA PRO A 87 0.35 -8.12 -3.63
C PRO A 87 -0.69 -8.87 -2.79
N THR A 88 -0.23 -9.67 -1.83
CA THR A 88 -1.07 -10.62 -1.06
C THR A 88 -2.29 -9.96 -0.39
N ARG A 89 -2.16 -8.74 0.12
CA ARG A 89 -3.27 -8.02 0.77
C ARG A 89 -4.40 -7.69 -0.22
N ASP A 90 -4.03 -7.35 -1.44
CA ASP A 90 -4.96 -6.89 -2.46
C ASP A 90 -5.62 -8.08 -3.14
N ARG A 91 -4.88 -9.19 -3.39
CA ARG A 91 -5.46 -10.46 -3.83
C ARG A 91 -6.56 -10.96 -2.90
N ARG A 92 -6.31 -10.94 -1.58
CA ARG A 92 -7.30 -11.34 -0.57
C ARG A 92 -8.53 -10.44 -0.58
N TYR A 93 -8.34 -9.15 -0.86
CA TYR A 93 -9.44 -8.18 -0.91
C TYR A 93 -10.29 -8.36 -2.16
N ILE A 94 -9.67 -8.52 -3.33
CA ILE A 94 -10.35 -8.77 -4.60
C ILE A 94 -11.20 -10.05 -4.50
N LEU A 95 -10.61 -11.17 -4.07
CA LEU A 95 -11.35 -12.43 -3.92
C LEU A 95 -12.49 -12.34 -2.90
N TRP A 96 -12.27 -11.62 -1.79
CA TRP A 96 -13.33 -11.38 -0.82
C TRP A 96 -14.46 -10.51 -1.40
N ALA A 97 -14.13 -9.46 -2.15
CA ALA A 97 -15.10 -8.60 -2.81
C ALA A 97 -15.91 -9.36 -3.88
N MET A 98 -15.26 -10.20 -4.68
CA MET A 98 -15.93 -11.08 -5.64
C MET A 98 -16.89 -12.04 -4.93
N GLN A 99 -16.48 -12.58 -3.77
CA GLN A 99 -17.36 -13.43 -2.97
C GLN A 99 -18.58 -12.67 -2.43
N ARG A 100 -18.41 -11.41 -2.01
CA ARG A 100 -19.52 -10.55 -1.55
C ARG A 100 -20.48 -10.22 -2.68
N PHE A 101 -19.93 -9.92 -3.86
CA PHE A 101 -20.72 -9.69 -5.06
C PHE A 101 -21.51 -10.93 -5.49
N ARG A 102 -20.94 -12.14 -5.35
CA ARG A 102 -21.65 -13.42 -5.57
C ARG A 102 -22.81 -13.64 -4.59
N LEU A 103 -22.68 -13.17 -3.35
CA LEU A 103 -23.76 -13.20 -2.36
C LEU A 103 -24.84 -12.15 -2.63
N GLY A 104 -24.60 -11.25 -3.59
CA GLY A 104 -25.54 -10.24 -4.03
C GLY A 104 -25.48 -8.92 -3.27
N GLU A 105 -24.43 -8.70 -2.48
CA GLU A 105 -24.14 -7.41 -1.89
C GLU A 105 -23.57 -6.45 -2.95
N GLU A 106 -24.02 -5.20 -2.96
CA GLU A 106 -23.50 -4.16 -3.86
C GLU A 106 -22.14 -3.64 -3.37
N PRO A 107 -21.20 -3.27 -4.26
CA PRO A 107 -19.87 -2.83 -3.84
C PRO A 107 -19.88 -1.61 -2.94
N ASP A 108 -20.84 -0.70 -3.10
CA ASP A 108 -20.95 0.47 -2.23
C ASP A 108 -21.24 0.11 -0.77
N GLN A 109 -21.89 -1.03 -0.52
CA GLN A 109 -22.20 -1.50 0.83
C GLN A 109 -20.97 -2.06 1.54
N PHE A 110 -20.11 -2.80 0.84
CA PHE A 110 -18.97 -3.50 1.44
C PHE A 110 -17.62 -2.83 1.21
N LYS A 111 -17.56 -1.77 0.39
CA LYS A 111 -16.34 -1.03 0.07
C LYS A 111 -15.64 -0.53 1.33
N HIS A 112 -14.41 -0.98 1.53
CA HIS A 112 -13.59 -0.51 2.64
C HIS A 112 -12.61 0.57 2.20
N GLU A 113 -12.81 1.80 2.67
CA GLU A 113 -11.91 2.89 2.39
C GLU A 113 -10.54 2.72 3.05
N LEU A 114 -9.50 3.26 2.42
CA LEU A 114 -8.17 3.35 3.01
C LEU A 114 -8.22 4.35 4.16
N LYS A 115 -8.33 3.84 5.39
CA LYS A 115 -8.25 4.66 6.60
C LYS A 115 -6.96 5.48 6.57
N LYS A 116 -7.12 6.81 6.58
CA LYS A 116 -5.99 7.74 6.69
C LYS A 116 -5.24 7.44 7.98
N LYS A 117 -3.92 7.23 7.88
CA LYS A 117 -3.09 7.02 9.06
C LYS A 117 -3.13 8.30 9.91
N LYS A 118 -3.67 8.20 11.12
CA LYS A 118 -3.52 9.28 12.10
C LYS A 118 -2.04 9.38 12.44
N VAL A 119 -1.46 10.57 12.26
CA VAL A 119 -0.11 10.86 12.75
C VAL A 119 -0.15 10.74 14.27
N ARG A 120 0.43 9.66 14.80
CA ARG A 120 0.65 9.48 16.24
C ARG A 120 2.08 9.97 16.52
N GLY A 121 2.23 11.07 17.25
CA GLY A 121 3.53 11.65 17.57
C GLY A 121 4.13 11.10 18.87
N LEU A 122 5.44 11.25 19.02
CA LEU A 122 6.21 11.10 20.29
C LEU A 122 6.15 12.38 21.16
N GLY A 123 5.25 13.33 20.84
CA GLY A 123 5.17 14.66 21.42
C GLY A 123 5.40 15.78 20.39
N PRO A 124 5.29 17.06 20.79
CA PRO A 124 5.35 18.25 19.90
C PRO A 124 6.63 18.37 19.07
N GLY A 125 7.66 17.60 19.43
CA GLY A 125 8.98 17.65 18.83
C GLY A 125 9.08 17.01 17.45
N VAL A 126 8.22 16.08 17.02
CA VAL A 126 8.32 15.42 15.71
C VAL A 126 6.94 15.16 15.12
N GLN A 127 6.58 15.92 14.09
CA GLN A 127 5.36 15.69 13.31
C GLN A 127 5.73 15.44 11.85
N ASN A 128 5.14 14.42 11.22
CA ASN A 128 5.39 14.07 9.81
C ASN A 128 6.88 13.82 9.49
N GLY A 129 7.63 13.21 10.42
CA GLY A 129 9.06 12.96 10.26
C GLY A 129 9.94 14.22 10.33
N LYS A 130 9.37 15.38 10.69
CA LYS A 130 10.09 16.65 10.85
C LYS A 130 10.17 17.01 12.32
N LEU A 131 11.39 17.23 12.81
CA LEU A 131 11.64 17.78 14.14
C LEU A 131 11.15 19.24 14.20
N LEU A 132 10.15 19.54 15.02
CA LEU A 132 9.61 20.89 15.21
C LEU A 132 10.53 21.78 16.07
N ARG A 133 11.54 21.20 16.75
CA ARG A 133 12.42 21.91 17.70
C ARG A 133 13.54 22.73 17.07
N SER A 134 13.78 22.66 15.77
CA SER A 134 14.77 23.50 15.11
C SER A 134 14.13 24.69 14.41
N ARG A 135 13.63 25.65 15.19
CA ARG A 135 13.59 27.06 14.75
C ARG A 135 15.01 27.61 14.65
N ARG A 136 15.86 27.02 13.80
CA ARG A 136 16.78 27.84 13.02
C ARG A 136 15.98 28.15 11.78
N HIS A 137 15.37 29.34 11.73
CA HIS A 137 14.91 29.90 10.46
C HIS A 137 16.13 29.84 9.53
N LYS A 138 16.24 28.80 8.70
CA LYS A 138 17.05 28.93 7.50
C LYS A 138 16.30 30.00 6.75
N LEU A 139 16.87 31.21 6.76
CA LEU A 139 16.44 32.29 5.89
C LEU A 139 16.14 31.66 4.52
N PRO A 140 15.01 32.01 3.87
CA PRO A 140 14.69 31.47 2.55
C PRO A 140 15.94 31.62 1.67
N LYS A 141 16.24 30.66 0.79
CA LYS A 141 17.49 30.69 -0.01
C LYS A 141 17.75 32.05 -0.70
N LYS A 142 16.67 32.79 -1.01
CA LYS A 142 16.68 34.19 -1.49
C LYS A 142 17.35 35.21 -0.54
N ALA A 143 17.24 35.03 0.78
CA ALA A 143 17.83 35.88 1.80
C ALA A 143 19.26 35.45 2.20
N GLN A 144 19.64 34.18 2.00
CA GLN A 144 21.04 33.73 2.16
C GLN A 144 21.97 34.31 1.08
N LEU A 145 21.45 34.50 -0.14
CA LEU A 145 22.18 35.12 -1.26
C LEU A 145 22.41 36.63 -1.11
N ARG A 146 21.91 37.27 -0.04
CA ARG A 146 22.10 38.71 0.23
C ARG A 146 23.19 39.02 1.27
N LEU A 147 23.80 38.00 1.89
CA LEU A 147 24.67 38.17 3.06
C LEU A 147 26.13 37.73 2.84
N THR A 148 26.52 37.34 1.64
CA THR A 148 27.93 37.11 1.28
C THR A 148 28.43 38.29 0.45
N MET A 149 29.39 39.02 0.99
CA MET A 149 29.98 40.30 0.53
C MET A 149 30.76 40.22 -0.80
N HIS A 150 30.21 39.60 -1.84
CA HIS A 150 30.70 39.67 -3.21
C HIS A 150 29.47 39.77 -4.12
N GLY A 151 29.47 40.69 -5.10
CA GLY A 151 28.32 41.01 -5.95
C GLY A 151 27.66 39.80 -6.63
N PRO A 152 26.42 39.94 -7.15
CA PRO A 152 25.65 38.81 -7.64
C PRO A 152 26.39 38.10 -8.77
N ILE A 153 26.87 36.87 -8.52
CA ILE A 153 27.30 35.95 -9.57
C ILE A 153 26.04 35.61 -10.36
N MET A 154 25.88 36.26 -11.52
CA MET A 154 24.79 35.96 -12.43
C MET A 154 24.92 34.49 -12.89
N PRO A 155 23.83 33.72 -12.90
CA PRO A 155 23.87 32.36 -13.45
C PRO A 155 24.28 32.45 -14.93
N PRO A 156 25.10 31.52 -15.44
CA PRO A 156 25.71 31.61 -16.78
C PRO A 156 24.66 31.80 -17.90
N ASN A 157 23.46 31.27 -17.71
CA ASN A 157 22.35 31.43 -18.65
C ASN A 157 21.83 32.88 -18.77
N GLN A 158 21.97 33.70 -17.71
CA GLN A 158 21.56 35.11 -17.73
C GLN A 158 22.66 36.00 -18.32
N VAL A 159 23.94 35.70 -18.08
CA VAL A 159 25.08 36.40 -18.69
C VAL A 159 25.03 36.28 -20.22
N ALA A 160 24.78 35.06 -20.72
CA ALA A 160 24.64 34.83 -22.15
C ALA A 160 23.43 35.57 -22.76
N LYS A 161 22.34 35.74 -22.00
CA LYS A 161 21.14 36.46 -22.45
C LYS A 161 21.40 37.97 -22.55
N LEU A 162 22.11 38.55 -21.58
CA LEU A 162 22.49 39.96 -21.59
C LEU A 162 23.49 40.27 -22.70
N ALA A 163 24.49 39.41 -22.92
CA ALA A 163 25.45 39.59 -24.01
C ALA A 163 24.77 39.58 -25.39
N LYS A 164 23.77 38.71 -25.60
CA LYS A 164 22.98 38.69 -26.84
C LYS A 164 22.16 39.97 -27.04
N LEU A 165 21.55 40.48 -25.97
CA LEU A 165 20.77 41.73 -26.03
C LEU A 165 21.68 42.94 -26.34
N GLN A 166 22.86 43.01 -25.71
CA GLN A 166 23.83 44.07 -25.99
C GLN A 166 24.34 44.02 -27.43
N ALA A 167 24.67 42.83 -27.94
CA ALA A 167 25.07 42.66 -29.35
C ALA A 167 23.97 43.05 -30.33
N GLU A 168 22.70 42.82 -30.00
CA GLU A 168 21.57 43.21 -30.82
C GLU A 168 21.32 44.72 -30.79
N GLU A 169 21.47 45.37 -29.63
CA GLU A 169 21.41 46.83 -29.50
C GLU A 169 22.55 47.52 -30.25
N GLU A 170 23.77 46.97 -30.20
CA GLU A 170 24.90 47.50 -30.95
C GLU A 170 24.71 47.35 -32.45
N ARG A 171 24.13 46.24 -32.93
CA ARG A 171 23.73 46.08 -34.33
C ARG A 171 22.67 47.09 -34.75
N LYS A 172 21.66 47.34 -33.90
CA LYS A 172 20.63 48.37 -34.15
C LYS A 172 21.24 49.77 -34.21
N ARG A 173 22.19 50.09 -33.33
CA ARG A 173 22.92 51.38 -33.33
C ARG A 173 23.85 51.53 -34.53
N ALA A 174 24.49 50.46 -34.98
CA ALA A 174 25.33 50.47 -36.17
C ALA A 174 24.50 50.64 -37.45
N ALA A 175 23.35 49.97 -37.54
CA ALA A 175 22.41 50.14 -38.65
C ALA A 175 21.80 51.55 -38.71
N ALA A 176 21.60 52.20 -37.56
CA ALA A 176 21.11 53.58 -37.49
C ALA A 176 22.17 54.65 -37.83
N ARG A 177 23.44 54.25 -38.04
CA ARG A 177 24.54 55.14 -38.43
C ARG A 177 24.88 55.10 -39.92
N GLN A 178 24.26 54.19 -40.68
CA GLN A 178 24.34 54.11 -42.14
C GLN A 178 23.12 54.79 -42.75
#